data_AF-A0AAE3QVF1-F1
#
_entry.id   AF-A0AAE3QVF1-F1
#
_cell.length_a   1.000
_cell.length_b   1.000
_cell.length_c   1.000
_cell.angle_alpha   90.00
_cell.angle_beta   90.00
_cell.angle_gamma   90.00
#
_symmetry.space_group_name_H-M   'P 1'
#
loop_
_entity.id
_entity.type
_entity.pdbx_description
1 polymer ?
#
loop_
_entity_poly.entity_id
_entity_poly.type
_entity_poly.pdbx_seq_one_letter_code
_entity_poly.pdbx_strand_id
1 'polypeptide(L)' 'MNKIRPFISSDIDLSNTWQVIKWCVELRCNSEKLQMAVNKVGTSPDAVRDYLKRGII' A
#
# COMPACT_ATOMS: atom_id res chain seq x y z
N MET A 1 -16.21 -26.57 -1.18
CA MET A 1 -16.97 -25.31 -1.04
C MET A 1 -15.99 -24.15 -1.03
N ASN A 2 -15.94 -23.41 -2.14
CA ASN A 2 -15.04 -22.27 -2.33
C ASN A 2 -15.31 -21.20 -1.28
N LYS A 3 -14.33 -20.96 -0.40
CA LYS A 3 -14.29 -19.78 0.45
C LYS A 3 -13.98 -18.60 -0.47
N ILE A 4 -15.00 -18.03 -1.11
CA ILE A 4 -14.91 -16.72 -1.74
C ILE A 4 -14.72 -15.75 -0.58
N ARG A 5 -13.46 -15.51 -0.21
CA ARG A 5 -13.13 -14.38 0.65
C ARG A 5 -13.68 -13.15 -0.08
N PRO A 6 -14.45 -12.26 0.57
CA PRO A 6 -14.83 -11.02 -0.07
C PRO A 6 -13.55 -10.37 -0.56
N PHE A 7 -13.52 -10.03 -1.86
CA PHE A 7 -12.41 -9.38 -2.53
C PHE A 7 -12.33 -7.93 -2.05
N ILE A 8 -12.12 -7.75 -0.75
CA ILE A 8 -11.56 -6.55 -0.19
C ILE A 8 -10.09 -6.73 -0.51
N SER A 9 -9.64 -6.25 -1.68
CA SER A 9 -8.22 -6.10 -1.90
C SER A 9 -7.75 -5.09 -0.87
N SER A 10 -7.38 -5.58 0.31
CA SER A 10 -6.73 -4.79 1.35
C SER A 10 -5.36 -4.33 0.87
N ASP A 11 -4.84 -4.95 -0.18
CA ASP A 11 -3.57 -4.62 -0.83
C ASP A 11 -3.61 -3.31 -1.60
N ILE A 12 -2.49 -2.58 -1.55
CA ILE A 12 -2.22 -1.38 -2.32
C ILE A 12 -2.00 -1.78 -3.78
N ASP A 13 -2.93 -1.40 -4.64
CA ASP A 13 -2.78 -1.53 -6.09
C ASP A 13 -2.13 -0.27 -6.67
N LEU A 14 -0.87 -0.38 -7.10
CA LEU A 14 -0.13 0.70 -7.74
C LEU A 14 -0.58 1.00 -9.17
N SER A 15 -1.27 0.06 -9.84
CA SER A 15 -1.80 0.27 -11.19
C SER A 15 -3.08 1.12 -11.18
N ASN A 16 -3.73 1.25 -10.03
CA ASN A 16 -4.92 2.07 -9.86
C ASN A 16 -4.56 3.45 -9.29
N THR A 17 -4.58 4.47 -10.15
CA THR A 17 -4.26 5.87 -9.78
C THR A 17 -5.07 6.38 -8.58
N TRP A 18 -6.34 5.99 -8.46
CA TRP A 18 -7.17 6.38 -7.31
C TRP A 18 -6.70 5.74 -6.00
N GLN A 19 -6.27 4.47 -6.04
CA GLN A 19 -5.70 3.82 -4.87
C GLN A 19 -4.37 4.44 -4.48
N VAL A 20 -3.50 4.75 -5.45
CA VAL A 20 -2.23 5.44 -5.20
C VAL A 20 -2.48 6.77 -4.49
N ILE A 21 -3.40 7.60 -5.00
CA ILE A 21 -3.73 8.90 -4.38
C ILE A 21 -4.30 8.69 -2.96
N LYS A 22 -5.26 7.78 -2.79
CA LYS A 22 -5.86 7.46 -1.50
C LYS A 22 -4.78 7.07 -0.48
N TRP A 23 -3.92 6.14 -0.82
CA TRP A 23 -2.88 5.63 0.09
C TRP A 23 -1.78 6.65 0.35
N CYS A 24 -1.41 7.47 -0.64
CA CYS A 24 -0.51 8.60 -0.43
C CYS A 24 -1.05 9.60 0.61
N VAL A 25 -2.35 9.91 0.57
CA VAL A 25 -3.00 10.79 1.56
C VAL A 25 -3.05 10.12 2.95
N GLU A 26 -3.51 8.87 3.01
CA GLU A 26 -3.65 8.11 4.27
C GLU A 26 -2.30 7.88 4.97
N LEU A 27 -1.25 7.58 4.19
CA LEU A 27 0.10 7.31 4.69
C LEU A 27 0.97 8.56 4.75
N ARG A 28 0.44 9.72 4.33
CA ARG A 28 1.14 11.01 4.26
C ARG A 28 2.48 10.89 3.52
N CYS A 29 2.47 10.21 2.38
CA CYS A 29 3.65 10.00 1.54
C CYS A 29 3.37 10.39 0.08
N ASN A 30 4.44 10.51 -0.71
CA ASN A 30 4.33 10.75 -2.15
C ASN A 30 4.26 9.42 -2.91
N SER A 31 3.83 9.47 -4.17
CA SER A 31 3.70 8.30 -5.04
C SER A 31 5.00 7.51 -5.18
N GLU A 32 6.16 8.17 -5.28
CA GLU A 32 7.47 7.52 -5.31
C GLU A 32 7.76 6.74 -4.02
N LYS A 33 7.49 7.34 -2.85
CA LYS A 33 7.70 6.67 -1.56
C LYS A 33 6.74 5.51 -1.38
N LEU A 34 5.50 5.64 -1.85
CA LEU A 34 4.52 4.56 -1.83
C LEU A 34 5.00 3.40 -2.72
N GLN A 35 5.45 3.68 -3.95
CA GLN A 35 6.00 2.67 -4.85
C GLN A 35 7.22 1.97 -4.28
N MET A 36 8.16 2.73 -3.72
CA MET A 36 9.37 2.19 -3.11
C MET A 36 9.01 1.30 -1.91
N ALA A 37 8.11 1.75 -1.04
CA ALA A 37 7.65 0.97 0.10
C ALA A 37 6.96 -0.32 -0.37
N VAL A 38 6.04 -0.25 -1.32
CA VAL A 38 5.35 -1.43 -1.87
C VAL A 38 6.35 -2.41 -2.50
N ASN A 39 7.36 -1.92 -3.23
CA ASN A 39 8.41 -2.78 -3.79
C ASN A 39 9.31 -3.42 -2.71
N LYS A 40 9.43 -2.81 -1.53
CA LYS A 40 10.27 -3.32 -0.43
C LYS A 40 9.57 -4.30 0.48
N VAL A 41 8.31 -4.06 0.82
CA VAL A 41 7.56 -4.84 1.82
C VAL A 41 6.32 -5.52 1.26
N GLY A 42 6.07 -5.38 -0.05
CA GLY A 42 4.88 -5.89 -0.72
C GLY A 42 3.70 -4.91 -0.67
N THR A 43 2.55 -5.36 -1.15
CA THR A 43 1.34 -4.54 -1.30
C THR A 43 0.55 -4.35 -0.01
N SER A 44 0.98 -4.94 1.10
CA SER A 44 0.23 -4.87 2.36
C SER A 44 0.31 -3.47 2.99
N PRO A 45 -0.82 -2.78 3.24
CA PRO A 45 -0.80 -1.42 3.77
C PRO A 45 -0.18 -1.30 5.16
N ASP A 46 -0.35 -2.30 6.01
CA ASP A 46 0.24 -2.30 7.35
C ASP A 46 1.77 -2.41 7.27
N ALA A 47 2.29 -3.25 6.38
CA ALA A 47 3.72 -3.37 6.14
C ALA A 47 4.28 -2.06 5.55
N VAL A 48 3.58 -1.48 4.57
CA VAL A 48 3.97 -0.19 3.94
C VAL A 48 3.94 0.94 4.97
N ARG A 49 2.91 0.99 5.82
CA ARG A 49 2.80 1.95 6.92
C ARG A 49 3.94 1.81 7.93
N ASP A 50 4.27 0.58 8.33
CA ASP A 50 5.39 0.31 9.24
C ASP A 50 6.72 0.75 8.60
N TYR A 51 6.94 0.39 7.33
CA TYR A 51 8.13 0.80 6.58
C TYR A 51 8.28 2.33 6.49
N LEU A 52 7.19 3.04 6.17
CA LEU A 52 7.18 4.50 6.11
C LEU A 52 7.34 5.16 7.49
N LYS A 53 6.76 4.58 8.55
CA LYS A 53 6.89 5.08 9.93
C LYS A 53 8.28 4.89 10.52
N ARG A 54 8.96 3.79 10.18
CA ARG A 54 10.30 3.47 10.67
C ARG A 54 11.39 4.39 10.13
N GLY A 55 11.07 5.25 9.15
CA GLY A 55 12.03 6.23 8.64
C GLY A 55 13.28 5.60 8.05
N ILE A 56 13.19 4.39 7.49
CA ILE A 56 14.28 3.81 6.70
C ILE A 56 14.25 4.46 5.31
N ILE A 57 14.45 5.78 5.29
CA ILE A 57 14.70 6.64 4.13
C ILE A 57 15.54 7.82 4.61
#